data_AF-A0A4S2HHG3-F1
#
_entry.id   AF-A0A4S2HHG3-F1
#
_cell.length_a   1.000
_cell.length_b   1.000
_cell.length_c   1.000
_cell.angle_alpha   90.00
_cell.angle_beta   90.00
_cell.angle_gamma   90.00
#
_symmetry.space_group_name_H-M   'P 1'
#
loop_
_entity.id
_entity.type
_entity.pdbx_description
1 polymer ?
#
loop_
_entity_poly.entity_id
_entity_poly.type
_entity_poly.pdbx_seq_one_letter_code
_entity_poly.pdbx_strand_id
1 'polypeptide(L)'
;MITRKKVYEVPDILDDYAGLSGLFSTPVGIWCTDNLDCENMSIKDAQSNSVCLSGNIFDESIKDCLIFTFLDAINYGLEKDKFVKIEYEELIAECKIINLVVCE
;
A
#
# COMPACT_ATOMS: atom_id res chain seq x y z
N MET A 1 31.11 4.05 2.97
CA MET A 1 31.28 2.67 2.42
C MET A 1 30.17 2.45 1.41
N ILE A 2 30.47 1.97 0.19
CA ILE A 2 29.42 1.70 -0.81
C ILE A 2 28.76 0.36 -0.48
N THR A 3 27.45 0.36 -0.24
CA THR A 3 26.64 -0.83 0.03
C THR A 3 25.49 -0.97 -0.98
N ARG A 4 24.93 -2.17 -1.07
CA ARG A 4 23.75 -2.46 -1.90
C ARG A 4 22.62 -2.94 -0.99
N LYS A 5 21.46 -2.32 -1.13
CA LYS A 5 20.25 -2.64 -0.37
C LYS A 5 19.14 -3.06 -1.33
N LYS A 6 18.42 -4.12 -1.01
CA LYS A 6 17.24 -4.55 -1.76
C LYS A 6 16.06 -3.70 -1.31
N VAL A 7 15.40 -3.05 -2.27
CA VAL A 7 14.19 -2.27 -2.03
C VAL A 7 13.12 -2.69 -3.04
N TYR A 8 11.87 -2.39 -2.70
CA TYR A 8 10.67 -2.79 -3.43
C TYR A 8 9.92 -1.53 -3.83
N GLU A 9 9.54 -1.45 -5.10
CA GLU A 9 8.69 -0.41 -5.65
C GLU A 9 7.31 -1.03 -5.88
N VAL A 10 6.28 -0.49 -5.23
CA VAL A 10 4.90 -0.87 -5.53
C VAL A 10 4.59 -0.34 -6.92
N PRO A 11 4.36 -1.21 -7.92
CA PRO A 11 4.02 -0.73 -9.24
C PRO A 11 2.68 0.01 -9.21
N ASP A 12 2.49 0.95 -10.14
CA ASP A 12 1.25 1.69 -10.37
C ASP A 12 0.12 0.79 -10.93
N ILE A 13 0.06 -0.50 -10.54
CA ILE A 13 -1.01 -1.44 -10.95
C ILE A 13 -2.37 -0.96 -10.43
N LEU A 14 -2.41 -0.15 -9.38
CA LEU A 14 -3.64 0.50 -8.92
C LEU A 14 -4.06 1.70 -9.78
N ASP A 15 -3.14 2.29 -10.55
CA ASP A 15 -3.46 3.28 -11.58
C ASP A 15 -3.98 2.61 -12.86
N ASP A 16 -3.69 1.33 -13.14
CA ASP A 16 -4.29 0.57 -14.27
C ASP A 16 -5.65 -0.09 -13.93
N TYR A 17 -6.04 -0.09 -12.65
CA TYR A 17 -7.46 -0.20 -12.27
C TYR A 17 -8.25 1.08 -12.63
N ALA A 18 -7.64 2.03 -13.37
CA ALA A 18 -8.29 3.18 -14.00
C ALA A 18 -9.06 2.85 -15.30
N GLY A 19 -9.82 1.75 -15.29
CA GLY A 19 -11.11 1.74 -15.97
C GLY A 19 -12.09 2.80 -15.40
N LEU A 20 -11.72 3.42 -14.28
CA LEU A 20 -12.44 4.46 -13.54
C LEU A 20 -11.63 5.78 -13.45
N SER A 21 -10.85 6.11 -14.48
CA SER A 21 -10.27 7.45 -14.64
C SER A 21 -11.40 8.48 -14.81
N GLY A 22 -11.94 8.99 -13.70
CA GLY A 22 -12.89 10.09 -13.81
C GLY A 22 -13.64 10.59 -12.57
N LEU A 23 -13.70 9.90 -11.42
CA LEU A 23 -14.69 10.32 -10.41
C LEU A 23 -14.33 10.33 -8.92
N PHE A 24 -13.19 9.79 -8.44
CA PHE A 24 -12.99 9.70 -6.98
C PHE A 24 -11.59 10.11 -6.50
N SER A 25 -11.58 11.13 -5.65
CA SER A 25 -10.43 11.74 -4.99
C SER A 25 -10.01 11.03 -3.69
N THR A 26 -10.22 9.72 -3.59
CA THR A 26 -9.75 8.90 -2.45
C THR A 26 -8.88 7.77 -3.00
N PRO A 27 -7.55 7.84 -2.80
CA PRO A 27 -6.65 6.84 -3.36
C PRO A 27 -6.92 5.50 -2.67
N VAL A 28 -7.45 4.54 -3.43
CA VAL A 28 -7.44 3.11 -3.11
C VAL A 28 -6.00 2.63 -3.28
N GLY A 29 -5.10 3.19 -2.47
CA GLY A 29 -3.68 2.84 -2.42
C GLY A 29 -3.44 1.63 -1.53
N ILE A 30 -2.21 1.13 -1.56
CA ILE A 30 -1.69 0.22 -0.54
C ILE A 30 -1.12 1.08 0.58
N TRP A 31 -1.51 0.79 1.81
CA TRP A 31 -1.12 1.54 3.00
C TRP A 31 -0.37 0.64 3.97
N CYS A 32 0.50 1.26 4.77
CA CYS A 32 1.33 0.59 5.75
C CYS A 32 1.31 1.38 7.06
N THR A 33 1.15 0.68 8.19
CA THR A 33 1.20 1.28 9.52
C THR A 33 1.77 0.31 10.55
N ASP A 34 2.41 0.84 11.58
CA ASP A 34 2.79 0.09 12.78
C ASP A 34 1.65 0.03 13.82
N ASN A 35 0.55 0.75 13.58
CA ASN A 35 -0.64 0.75 14.44
C ASN A 35 -1.62 -0.36 14.05
N LEU A 36 -1.60 -1.47 14.79
CA LEU A 36 -2.47 -2.62 14.53
C LEU A 36 -3.97 -2.35 14.76
N ASP A 37 -4.33 -1.30 15.50
CA ASP A 37 -5.74 -0.94 15.74
C ASP A 37 -6.41 -0.27 14.52
N CYS A 38 -5.65 -0.03 13.46
CA CYS A 38 -6.08 0.65 12.23
C CYS A 38 -7.28 -0.03 11.54
N GLU A 39 -7.41 -1.36 11.66
CA GLU A 39 -8.55 -2.12 11.12
C GLU A 39 -9.92 -1.65 11.66
N ASN A 40 -9.95 -1.13 12.89
CA ASN A 40 -11.18 -0.69 13.55
C ASN A 40 -11.47 0.80 13.37
N MET A 41 -10.60 1.52 12.66
CA MET A 41 -10.72 2.97 12.46
C MET A 41 -11.58 3.31 11.24
N SER A 42 -12.02 4.56 11.15
CA SER A 42 -12.59 5.07 9.90
C SER A 42 -11.52 5.07 8.80
N ILE A 43 -11.90 4.97 7.54
CA ILE A 43 -10.96 5.02 6.40
C ILE A 43 -10.06 6.25 6.48
N LYS A 44 -10.65 7.41 6.81
CA LYS A 44 -9.93 8.67 6.92
C LYS A 44 -8.88 8.65 8.03
N ASP A 45 -9.22 8.10 9.19
CA ASP A 45 -8.30 8.01 10.32
C ASP A 45 -7.21 6.96 10.05
N ALA A 46 -7.58 5.83 9.47
CA ALA A 46 -6.64 4.80 9.04
C ALA A 46 -5.60 5.36 8.07
N GLN A 47 -6.04 6.07 7.02
CA GLN A 47 -5.14 6.73 6.06
C GLN A 47 -4.27 7.80 6.70
N SER A 48 -4.81 8.59 7.64
CA SER A 48 -4.06 9.66 8.32
C SER A 48 -2.99 9.13 9.27
N ASN A 49 -3.15 7.91 9.80
CA ASN A 49 -2.20 7.23 10.68
C ASN A 49 -1.32 6.21 9.94
N SER A 50 -1.32 6.23 8.60
CA SER A 50 -0.61 5.27 7.76
C SER A 50 0.21 5.97 6.69
N VAL A 51 1.17 5.24 6.14
CA VAL A 51 1.99 5.68 5.01
C VAL A 51 1.48 4.99 3.75
N CYS A 52 1.26 5.75 2.68
CA CYS A 52 0.92 5.19 1.38
C CYS A 52 2.17 4.56 0.75
N LEU A 53 2.10 3.26 0.42
CA LEU A 53 3.15 2.53 -0.30
C LEU A 53 3.03 2.67 -1.81
N SER A 54 1.82 2.90 -2.34
CA SER A 54 1.63 3.14 -3.78
C SER A 54 2.45 4.36 -4.22
N GLY A 55 3.21 4.20 -5.32
CA GLY A 55 4.13 5.22 -5.83
C GLY A 55 5.38 5.47 -4.97
N ASN A 56 5.58 4.69 -3.89
CA ASN A 56 6.74 4.80 -3.02
C ASN A 56 7.61 3.53 -3.06
N ILE A 57 8.86 3.70 -2.60
CA ILE A 57 9.83 2.62 -2.46
C ILE A 57 9.98 2.30 -0.98
N PHE A 58 9.97 1.02 -0.63
CA PHE A 58 10.16 0.53 0.73
C PHE A 58 11.20 -0.58 0.78
N ASP A 59 11.65 -0.93 1.99
CA ASP A 59 12.55 -2.05 2.21
C ASP A 59 11.92 -3.10 3.15
N GLU A 60 12.67 -4.15 3.47
CA GLU A 60 12.18 -5.25 4.31
C GLU A 60 11.78 -4.89 5.74
N SER A 61 12.06 -3.66 6.21
CA SER A 61 11.69 -3.20 7.56
C SER A 61 10.17 -3.16 7.79
N ILE A 62 9.36 -3.05 6.73
CA ILE A 62 7.90 -3.00 6.87
C ILE A 62 7.26 -4.39 7.03
N LYS A 63 8.05 -5.47 7.05
CA LYS A 63 7.54 -6.84 7.08
C LYS A 63 6.60 -7.11 8.26
N ASP A 64 6.87 -6.49 9.40
CA ASP A 64 6.09 -6.66 10.63
C ASP A 64 4.98 -5.57 10.77
N CYS A 65 4.82 -4.70 9.78
CA CYS A 65 3.77 -3.69 9.75
C CYS A 65 2.44 -4.26 9.24
N LEU A 66 1.35 -3.58 9.59
CA LEU A 66 0.04 -3.83 9.00
C LEU A 66 -0.03 -3.19 7.61
N ILE A 67 -0.14 -4.03 6.59
CA ILE A 67 -0.30 -3.63 5.20
C ILE A 67 -1.74 -3.88 4.78
N PHE A 68 -2.38 -2.89 4.14
CA PHE A 68 -3.79 -2.96 3.84
C PHE A 68 -4.22 -2.07 2.67
N THR A 69 -5.44 -2.30 2.19
CA THR A 69 -6.14 -1.43 1.24
C THR A 69 -7.63 -1.34 1.60
N PHE A 70 -8.35 -0.44 0.92
CA PHE A 70 -9.78 -0.25 1.08
C PHE A 70 -10.50 -0.50 -0.24
N LEU A 71 -11.46 -1.41 -0.23
CA LEU A 71 -12.37 -1.60 -1.35
C LEU A 71 -13.59 -0.70 -1.14
N ASP A 72 -13.79 0.24 -2.06
CA ASP A 72 -14.95 1.12 -2.07
C ASP A 72 -16.23 0.34 -2.43
N ALA A 73 -17.29 0.58 -1.67
CA ALA A 73 -18.58 -0.08 -1.85
C ALA A 73 -19.17 0.09 -3.24
N ILE A 74 -19.06 1.30 -3.80
CA ILE A 74 -19.69 1.65 -5.07
C ILE A 74 -18.98 0.93 -6.22
N ASN A 75 -17.64 1.01 -6.24
CA ASN A 75 -16.84 0.44 -7.31
C ASN A 75 -16.79 -1.10 -7.28
N TYR A 76 -16.93 -1.71 -6.10
CA TYR A 76 -16.87 -3.17 -5.93
C TYR A 76 -18.24 -3.82 -5.69
N GLY A 77 -19.34 -3.05 -5.73
CA GLY A 77 -20.70 -3.55 -5.50
C GLY A 77 -20.91 -4.14 -4.10
N LEU A 78 -20.22 -3.61 -3.10
CA LEU A 78 -20.31 -4.05 -1.70
C LEU A 78 -21.39 -3.25 -0.97
N GLU A 79 -21.94 -3.80 0.11
CA GLU A 79 -22.90 -3.08 0.96
C GLU A 79 -22.27 -1.91 1.72
N LYS A 80 -20.95 -2.00 1.98
CA LYS A 80 -20.14 -0.98 2.65
C LYS A 80 -18.67 -1.15 2.25
N ASP A 81 -17.90 -0.09 2.46
CA ASP A 81 -16.46 -0.12 2.24
C ASP A 81 -15.83 -1.22 3.09
N LYS A 82 -14.79 -1.84 2.54
CA LYS A 82 -14.15 -3.00 3.16
C LYS A 82 -12.66 -2.76 3.33
N PHE A 83 -12.22 -2.88 4.58
CA PHE A 83 -10.80 -3.02 4.90
C PHE A 83 -10.31 -4.39 4.45
N VAL A 84 -9.18 -4.44 3.75
CA VAL A 84 -8.54 -5.67 3.30
C VAL A 84 -7.09 -5.64 3.73
N LYS A 85 -6.73 -6.56 4.62
CA LYS A 85 -5.34 -6.83 4.96
C LYS A 85 -4.65 -7.54 3.80
N ILE A 86 -3.42 -7.13 3.51
CA ILE A 86 -2.56 -7.73 2.48
C ILE A 86 -1.36 -8.34 3.21
N GLU A 87 -1.05 -9.60 2.92
CA GLU A 87 0.14 -10.22 3.49
C GLU A 87 1.40 -9.69 2.79
N TYR A 88 2.49 -9.50 3.54
CA TYR A 88 3.73 -8.92 3.00
C TYR A 88 4.26 -9.72 1.81
N GLU A 89 4.21 -11.05 1.89
CA GLU A 89 4.64 -11.97 0.84
C GLU A 89 3.83 -11.81 -0.46
N GLU A 90 2.54 -11.49 -0.36
CA GLU A 90 1.66 -11.22 -1.51
C GLU A 90 2.02 -9.88 -2.15
N LEU A 91 2.27 -8.85 -1.33
CA LEU A 91 2.68 -7.53 -1.82
C LEU A 91 3.99 -7.61 -2.61
N ILE A 92 5.03 -8.24 -2.04
CA ILE A 92 6.36 -8.27 -2.67
C ILE A 92 6.39 -9.11 -3.96
N ALA A 93 5.47 -10.06 -4.12
CA ALA A 93 5.36 -10.87 -5.34
C ALA A 93 4.97 -10.03 -6.56
N GLU A 94 4.17 -8.99 -6.32
CA GLU A 94 3.75 -8.02 -7.34
C GLU A 94 4.71 -6.82 -7.47
N CYS A 95 5.58 -6.60 -6.47
CA CYS A 95 6.50 -5.46 -6.46
C CYS A 95 7.68 -5.61 -7.43
N LYS A 96 8.12 -4.48 -8.00
CA LYS A 96 9.37 -4.42 -8.74
C LYS A 96 10.55 -4.35 -7.76
N ILE A 97 11.50 -5.26 -7.92
CA ILE A 97 12.70 -5.33 -7.08
C ILE A 97 13.77 -4.37 -7.64
N ILE A 98 14.31 -3.52 -6.78
CA ILE A 98 15.39 -2.58 -7.10
C ILE A 98 16.59 -2.84 -6.19
N ASN A 99 17.79 -2.86 -6.77
CA ASN A 99 19.04 -2.89 -6.02
C ASN A 99 19.55 -1.46 -5.84
N LEU A 100 19.23 -0.85 -4.70
CA LEU A 100 19.66 0.50 -4.35
C LEU A 100 21.13 0.49 -3.95
N VAL A 101 21.96 1.31 -4.60
CA VAL A 101 23.37 1.52 -4.22
C VAL A 101 23.44 2.77 -3.35
N VAL A 102 23.87 2.63 -2.10
CA VAL A 102 24.01 3.75 -1.16
C VAL A 102 25.47 3.91 -0.72
N CYS A 103 25.84 5.12 -0.32
CA CYS A 103 27.13 5.41 0.29
C CYS A 103 26.88 5.99 1.68
N GLU A 104 27.06 5.15 2.71
CA GLU A 104 26.91 5.51 4.13
C GLU A 104 28.26 5.91 4.75
#